data_AF-A0A954WCD3-F1
#
_entry.id   AF-A0A954WCD3-F1
#
_cell.length_a   1.000
_cell.length_b   1.000
_cell.length_c   1.000
_cell.angle_alpha   90.00
_cell.angle_beta   90.00
_cell.angle_gamma   90.00
#
_symmetry.space_group_name_H-M   'P 1'
#
loop_
_entity.id
_entity.type
_entity.pdbx_description
1 polymer ?
#
loop_
_entity_poly.entity_id
_entity_poly.type
_entity_poly.pdbx_seq_one_letter_code
_entity_poly.pdbx_strand_id
1 'polypeptide(L)'
;MNKPTIEEILTPKPEARPRIYAYAIAADTHDGLLKIGQTTRDVKRRVSEQLKTAAITNYTIELDEWAERDDGGIITDHAVREALRRKGFANPQLEWMQCTVADVKTVLAELRTGQQFTGTHHEDFPPRDEQARAVEQTYAYYQSRWQEDATAVPRFLWNAKMRFGKTFTSYQLAKKLDAKRVLVLTFKPAVEDAWQTDLESHVDFDGWQYLSRKSGRDPSQIDRDKPVVFFGSF
;
A
#
# COMPACT_ATOMS: atom_id res chain seq x y z
N MET A 1 13.20 35.69 -47.80
CA MET A 1 13.73 34.84 -46.70
C MET A 1 12.98 35.23 -45.43
N ASN A 2 12.06 34.39 -44.97
CA ASN A 2 11.40 34.62 -43.68
C ASN A 2 12.40 34.43 -42.56
N LYS A 3 12.50 35.40 -41.64
CA LYS A 3 13.25 35.24 -40.40
C LYS A 3 12.52 34.21 -39.53
N PRO A 4 13.22 33.22 -38.97
CA PRO A 4 12.59 32.31 -38.01
C PRO A 4 12.08 33.12 -36.82
N THR A 5 10.90 32.74 -36.35
CA THR A 5 10.25 33.34 -35.18
C THR A 5 11.00 32.98 -33.89
N ILE A 6 10.85 33.78 -32.83
CA ILE A 6 11.52 33.53 -31.53
C ILE A 6 11.20 32.12 -30.99
N GLU A 7 9.98 31.63 -31.27
CA GLU A 7 9.51 30.30 -30.89
C GLU A 7 10.22 29.16 -31.66
N GLU A 8 10.65 29.39 -32.90
CA GLU A 8 11.45 28.43 -33.69
C GLU A 8 12.92 28.38 -33.26
N ILE A 9 13.41 29.43 -32.57
CA ILE A 9 14.79 29.55 -32.08
C ILE A 9 14.93 28.94 -30.68
N LEU A 10 13.88 28.98 -29.87
CA LEU A 10 13.88 28.47 -28.50
C LEU A 10 13.44 27.01 -28.50
N THR A 11 14.38 26.09 -28.22
CA THR A 11 14.02 24.70 -27.91
C THR A 11 13.04 24.72 -26.72
N PRO A 12 11.85 24.09 -26.81
CA PRO A 12 10.93 24.05 -25.69
C PRO A 12 11.67 23.46 -24.49
N LYS A 13 11.72 24.23 -23.40
CA LYS A 13 12.38 23.81 -22.17
C LYS A 13 11.75 22.47 -21.77
N PRO A 14 12.49 21.36 -21.69
CA PRO A 14 11.90 20.11 -21.25
C PRO A 14 11.31 20.37 -19.87
N GLU A 15 10.01 20.16 -19.72
CA GLU A 15 9.35 20.16 -18.42
C GLU A 15 10.04 19.09 -17.60
N ALA A 16 10.94 19.52 -16.72
CA ALA A 16 11.82 18.62 -16.00
C ALA A 16 11.00 17.94 -14.91
N ARG A 17 10.34 16.84 -15.28
CA ARG A 17 9.43 16.10 -14.42
C ARG A 17 10.23 15.47 -13.27
N PRO A 18 9.97 15.86 -12.02
CA PRO A 18 10.72 15.35 -10.88
C PRO A 18 10.41 13.87 -10.66
N ARG A 19 11.41 13.14 -10.21
CA ARG A 19 11.35 11.72 -9.87
C ARG A 19 11.81 11.52 -8.44
N ILE A 20 11.09 10.68 -7.69
CA ILE A 20 11.53 10.17 -6.39
C ILE A 20 12.25 8.85 -6.63
N TYR A 21 13.42 8.71 -6.03
CA TYR A 21 14.20 7.48 -6.08
C TYR A 21 14.60 7.02 -4.69
N ALA A 22 14.82 5.72 -4.57
CA ALA A 22 15.43 5.12 -3.39
C ALA A 22 16.51 4.14 -3.81
N TYR A 23 17.63 4.12 -3.09
CA TYR A 23 18.68 3.12 -3.30
C TYR A 23 19.23 2.58 -1.99
N ALA A 24 19.70 1.33 -2.04
CA ALA A 24 20.43 0.66 -0.98
C ALA A 24 21.92 0.57 -1.36
N ILE A 25 22.80 0.53 -0.36
CA ILE A 25 24.23 0.27 -0.54
C ILE A 25 24.63 -0.99 0.22
N ALA A 26 25.52 -1.79 -0.36
CA ALA A 26 26.00 -3.03 0.26
C ALA A 26 27.12 -2.73 1.28
N ALA A 27 26.77 -2.08 2.39
CA ALA A 27 27.66 -1.79 3.51
C ALA A 27 26.95 -2.13 4.82
N ASP A 28 27.63 -2.81 5.74
CA ASP A 28 27.06 -3.27 7.03
C ASP A 28 26.47 -2.13 7.87
N THR A 29 27.02 -0.93 7.73
CA THR A 29 26.53 0.29 8.42
C THR A 29 25.20 0.81 7.89
N HIS A 30 24.74 0.33 6.73
CA HIS A 30 23.55 0.78 6.03
C HIS A 30 22.61 -0.39 5.68
N ASP A 31 22.83 -1.56 6.28
CA ASP A 31 21.95 -2.71 6.09
C ASP A 31 20.52 -2.39 6.54
N GLY A 32 19.55 -2.74 5.70
CA GLY A 32 18.14 -2.39 5.89
C GLY A 32 17.80 -0.90 5.77
N LEU A 33 18.71 -0.05 5.28
CA LEU A 33 18.44 1.38 5.04
C LEU A 33 18.24 1.68 3.55
N LEU A 34 17.28 2.57 3.27
CA LEU A 34 17.08 3.15 1.95
C LEU A 34 17.36 4.65 2.00
N LYS A 35 18.23 5.13 1.12
CA LYS A 35 18.39 6.57 0.90
C LYS A 35 17.32 7.04 -0.05
N ILE A 36 16.48 7.99 0.38
CA ILE A 36 15.39 8.55 -0.41
C ILE A 36 15.78 9.93 -0.91
N GLY A 37 15.65 10.17 -2.22
CA GLY A 37 15.98 11.45 -2.83
C GLY A 37 15.08 11.82 -4.01
N GLN A 38 15.25 13.06 -4.48
CA GLN A 38 14.53 13.61 -5.64
C GLN A 38 15.50 14.09 -6.72
N THR A 39 15.11 13.98 -7.99
CA THR A 39 15.88 14.51 -9.12
C THR A 39 14.97 14.85 -10.30
N THR A 40 15.35 15.83 -11.09
CA THR A 40 14.75 16.12 -12.41
C THR A 40 15.60 15.59 -13.57
N ARG A 41 16.76 15.00 -13.27
CA ARG A 41 17.68 14.32 -14.18
C ARG A 41 17.51 12.81 -14.06
N ASP A 42 18.11 12.06 -14.99
CA ASP A 42 18.21 10.60 -14.92
C ASP A 42 18.70 10.10 -13.54
N VAL A 43 17.93 9.17 -12.95
CA VAL A 43 18.16 8.67 -11.59
C VAL A 43 19.50 7.94 -11.49
N LYS A 44 19.84 7.09 -12.48
CA LYS A 44 21.11 6.34 -12.47
C LYS A 44 22.31 7.28 -12.45
N ARG A 45 22.28 8.33 -13.28
CA ARG A 45 23.32 9.37 -13.27
C ARG A 45 23.39 10.09 -11.93
N ARG A 46 22.25 10.50 -11.36
CA ARG A 46 22.21 11.20 -10.07
C ARG A 46 22.79 10.36 -8.93
N VAL A 47 22.39 9.09 -8.84
CA VAL A 47 22.88 8.16 -7.80
C VAL A 47 24.37 7.88 -7.99
N SER A 48 24.82 7.66 -9.22
CA SER A 48 26.24 7.48 -9.54
C SER A 48 27.08 8.70 -9.16
N GLU A 49 26.61 9.93 -9.44
CA GLU A 49 27.29 11.17 -9.03
C GLU A 49 27.45 11.28 -7.51
N GLN A 50 26.44 10.86 -6.73
CA GLN A 50 26.51 10.88 -5.26
C GLN A 50 27.49 9.85 -4.70
N LEU A 51 27.48 8.64 -5.24
CA LEU A 51 28.27 7.52 -4.73
C LEU A 51 29.72 7.56 -5.19
N LYS A 52 30.01 8.25 -6.30
CA LYS A 52 31.38 8.44 -6.82
C LYS A 52 32.29 9.12 -5.80
N THR A 53 31.77 10.10 -5.06
CA THR A 53 32.55 10.82 -4.03
C THR A 53 33.00 9.90 -2.89
N ALA A 54 32.21 8.87 -2.59
CA ALA A 54 32.50 7.89 -1.53
C ALA A 54 33.16 6.60 -2.06
N ALA A 55 33.47 6.52 -3.36
CA ALA A 55 33.99 5.32 -4.03
C ALA A 55 33.13 4.06 -3.82
N ILE A 56 31.82 4.21 -3.61
CA ILE A 56 30.89 3.09 -3.42
C ILE A 56 30.45 2.58 -4.79
N THR A 57 30.81 1.34 -5.12
CA THR A 57 30.43 0.69 -6.40
C THR A 57 29.25 -0.26 -6.27
N ASN A 58 28.98 -0.75 -5.06
CA ASN A 58 27.99 -1.79 -4.82
C ASN A 58 26.70 -1.17 -4.25
N TYR A 59 25.79 -0.79 -5.14
CA TYR A 59 24.50 -0.21 -4.79
C TYR A 59 23.40 -0.71 -5.72
N THR A 60 22.17 -0.67 -5.23
CA THR A 60 20.97 -1.07 -5.98
C THR A 60 19.97 0.07 -5.93
N ILE A 61 19.48 0.53 -7.09
CA ILE A 61 18.35 1.45 -7.16
C ILE A 61 17.09 0.61 -7.05
N GLU A 62 16.40 0.78 -5.93
CA GLU A 62 15.24 -0.03 -5.53
C GLU A 62 13.91 0.61 -5.94
N LEU A 63 13.91 1.94 -6.15
CA LEU A 63 12.74 2.70 -6.54
C LEU A 63 13.12 3.82 -7.50
N ASP A 64 12.29 4.01 -8.53
CA ASP A 64 12.37 5.12 -9.48
C ASP A 64 10.96 5.47 -9.99
N GLU A 65 10.32 6.46 -9.36
CA GLU A 65 8.89 6.79 -9.55
C GLU A 65 8.69 8.28 -9.86
N TRP A 66 7.64 8.60 -10.62
CA TRP A 66 7.28 10.01 -10.87
C TRP A 66 6.81 10.70 -9.59
N ALA A 67 7.24 11.95 -9.41
CA ALA A 67 6.97 12.75 -8.22
C ALA A 67 5.79 13.72 -8.45
N GLU A 68 4.74 13.24 -9.10
CA GLU A 68 3.53 14.01 -9.45
C GLU A 68 2.36 13.52 -8.58
N ARG A 69 1.51 14.45 -8.13
CA ARG A 69 0.22 14.20 -7.48
C ARG A 69 -0.91 14.21 -8.50
N ASP A 70 -2.05 13.65 -8.15
CA ASP A 70 -3.23 13.62 -9.04
C ASP A 70 -3.82 15.03 -9.28
N ASP A 71 -3.58 15.96 -8.36
CA ASP A 71 -3.97 17.37 -8.47
C ASP A 71 -2.97 18.22 -9.29
N GLY A 72 -1.94 17.60 -9.87
CA GLY A 72 -0.86 18.27 -10.61
C GLY A 72 0.24 18.85 -9.73
N GLY A 73 0.17 18.68 -8.41
CA GLY A 73 1.23 19.06 -7.47
C GLY A 73 2.47 18.17 -7.55
N ILE A 74 3.57 18.62 -6.97
CA ILE A 74 4.84 17.88 -6.91
C ILE A 74 5.03 17.25 -5.53
N ILE A 75 5.46 15.99 -5.50
CA ILE A 75 5.86 15.27 -4.29
C ILE A 75 7.35 15.51 -4.06
N THR A 76 7.75 15.98 -2.89
CA THR A 76 9.16 16.14 -2.52
C THR A 76 9.67 14.92 -1.76
N ASP A 77 10.96 14.61 -1.87
CA ASP A 77 11.60 13.57 -1.07
C ASP A 77 11.48 13.85 0.44
N HIS A 78 11.50 15.13 0.82
CA HIS A 78 11.25 15.55 2.18
C HIS A 78 9.85 15.15 2.65
N ALA A 79 8.81 15.34 1.83
CA ALA A 79 7.45 14.92 2.16
C ALA A 79 7.35 13.40 2.34
N VAL A 80 8.06 12.63 1.52
CA VAL A 80 8.16 11.17 1.65
C VAL A 80 8.81 10.78 2.99
N ARG A 81 9.96 11.38 3.33
CA ARG A 81 10.65 11.11 4.59
C ARG A 81 9.87 11.54 5.83
N GLU A 82 9.13 12.66 5.76
CA GLU A 82 8.23 13.10 6.84
C GLU A 82 7.04 12.16 7.02
N ALA A 83 6.45 11.67 5.93
CA ALA A 83 5.36 10.70 6.00
C ALA A 83 5.83 9.36 6.59
N LEU A 84 7.01 8.87 6.21
CA LEU A 84 7.62 7.69 6.83
C LEU A 84 7.90 7.92 8.33
N ARG A 85 8.43 9.09 8.72
CA ARG A 85 8.61 9.43 10.14
C ARG A 85 7.30 9.47 10.92
N ARG A 86 6.23 10.03 10.34
CA ARG A 86 4.88 10.01 10.95
C ARG A 86 4.34 8.59 11.13
N LYS A 87 4.74 7.64 10.28
CA LYS A 87 4.42 6.21 10.42
C LYS A 87 5.35 5.44 11.38
N GLY A 88 6.34 6.10 11.99
CA GLY A 88 7.21 5.52 13.01
C GLY A 88 8.49 4.86 12.49
N PHE A 89 8.81 5.00 11.19
CA PHE A 89 10.07 4.49 10.65
C PHE A 89 11.27 5.32 11.17
N ALA A 90 12.35 4.63 11.54
CA ALA A 90 13.56 5.28 12.02
C ALA A 90 14.26 6.03 10.87
N ASN A 91 14.75 7.24 11.16
CA ASN A 91 15.62 8.01 10.29
C ASN A 91 16.98 8.18 10.98
N PRO A 92 17.86 7.16 10.89
CA PRO A 92 19.15 7.19 11.60
C PRO A 92 20.06 8.32 11.10
N GLN A 93 20.00 8.69 9.82
CA GLN A 93 20.88 9.71 9.27
C GLN A 93 20.32 10.39 8.01
N LEU A 94 20.07 11.70 8.11
CA LEU A 94 19.76 12.58 6.97
C LEU A 94 18.60 12.07 6.08
N GLU A 95 18.96 11.45 4.96
CA GLU A 95 18.07 10.94 3.91
C GLU A 95 17.91 9.41 3.97
N TRP A 96 18.59 8.75 4.91
CA TRP A 96 18.54 7.31 5.12
C TRP A 96 17.41 6.94 6.05
N MET A 97 16.47 6.15 5.54
CA MET A 97 15.32 5.65 6.27
C MET A 97 15.44 4.15 6.48
N GLN A 98 15.17 3.68 7.69
CA GLN A 98 15.04 2.24 7.97
C GLN A 98 13.65 1.79 7.57
N CYS A 99 13.49 1.44 6.29
CA CYS A 99 12.21 1.04 5.70
C CYS A 99 12.43 0.16 4.47
N THR A 100 11.37 -0.50 4.02
CA THR A 100 11.35 -1.29 2.79
C THR A 100 10.86 -0.46 1.61
N VAL A 101 11.06 -0.96 0.38
CA VAL A 101 10.53 -0.34 -0.84
C VAL A 101 9.00 -0.24 -0.82
N ALA A 102 8.33 -1.23 -0.23
CA ALA A 102 6.88 -1.25 -0.09
C ALA A 102 6.37 -0.09 0.80
N ASP A 103 7.10 0.25 1.86
CA ASP A 103 6.78 1.37 2.74
C ASP A 103 6.91 2.71 2.00
N VAL A 104 7.95 2.86 1.17
CA VAL A 104 8.16 4.06 0.34
C VAL A 104 7.04 4.19 -0.70
N LYS A 105 6.66 3.10 -1.37
CA LYS A 105 5.55 3.07 -2.34
C LYS A 105 4.22 3.43 -1.70
N THR A 106 3.97 2.92 -0.50
CA THR A 106 2.78 3.25 0.30
C THR A 106 2.70 4.75 0.54
N VAL A 107 3.77 5.34 1.06
CA VAL A 107 3.82 6.78 1.35
C VAL A 107 3.68 7.61 0.07
N LEU A 108 4.25 7.15 -1.04
CA LEU A 108 4.06 7.82 -2.33
C LEU A 108 2.59 7.79 -2.77
N ALA A 109 1.90 6.67 -2.60
CA ALA A 109 0.48 6.58 -2.91
C ALA A 109 -0.34 7.56 -2.05
N GLU A 110 -0.09 7.65 -0.74
CA GLU A 110 -0.73 8.63 0.16
C GLU A 110 -0.51 10.08 -0.30
N LEU A 111 0.73 10.39 -0.68
CA LEU A 111 1.09 11.74 -1.10
C LEU A 111 0.49 12.09 -2.47
N ARG A 112 0.27 11.10 -3.35
CA ARG A 112 -0.38 11.27 -4.66
C ARG A 112 -1.87 11.58 -4.52
N THR A 113 -2.58 10.81 -3.68
CA THR A 113 -4.03 10.89 -3.52
C THR A 113 -4.46 11.93 -2.47
N GLY A 114 -3.55 12.37 -1.60
CA GLY A 114 -3.85 13.25 -0.47
C GLY A 114 -4.60 12.55 0.67
N GLN A 115 -4.77 11.24 0.60
CA GLN A 115 -5.42 10.42 1.62
C GLN A 115 -4.36 9.85 2.57
N GLN A 116 -4.65 9.82 3.87
CA GLN A 116 -3.80 9.13 4.85
C GLN A 116 -4.23 7.67 4.92
N PHE A 117 -3.37 6.75 4.49
CA PHE A 117 -3.62 5.32 4.59
C PHE A 117 -3.11 4.80 5.93
N THR A 118 -3.98 4.16 6.70
CA THR A 118 -3.54 3.40 7.88
C THR A 118 -3.05 2.04 7.44
N GLY A 119 -1.78 1.94 7.03
CA GLY A 119 -1.19 0.71 6.48
C GLY A 119 -0.50 0.95 5.15
N THR A 120 -0.39 -0.10 4.33
CA THR A 120 0.26 -0.13 3.01
C THR A 120 -0.76 -0.15 1.85
N HIS A 121 -1.91 0.55 1.98
CA HIS A 121 -3.02 0.42 1.02
C HIS A 121 -2.68 1.02 -0.37
N HIS A 122 -2.16 0.21 -1.28
CA HIS A 122 -1.74 0.63 -2.64
C HIS A 122 -2.34 -0.24 -3.76
N GLU A 123 -3.09 -1.29 -3.43
CA GLU A 123 -3.68 -2.22 -4.38
C GLU A 123 -5.13 -1.82 -4.72
N ASP A 124 -5.46 -1.77 -6.00
CA ASP A 124 -6.75 -1.30 -6.53
C ASP A 124 -7.42 -2.28 -7.52
N PHE A 125 -6.96 -3.54 -7.55
CA PHE A 125 -7.46 -4.52 -8.50
C PHE A 125 -8.88 -5.01 -8.17
N PRO A 126 -9.76 -5.19 -9.16
CA PRO A 126 -11.10 -5.73 -8.90
C PRO A 126 -11.05 -7.25 -8.63
N PRO A 127 -12.09 -7.83 -7.99
CA PRO A 127 -12.25 -9.27 -7.92
C PRO A 127 -12.34 -9.90 -9.30
N ARG A 128 -11.68 -11.05 -9.49
CA ARG A 128 -11.83 -11.87 -10.69
C ARG A 128 -13.25 -12.39 -10.83
N ASP A 129 -13.69 -12.72 -12.03
CA ASP A 129 -15.06 -13.19 -12.32
C ASP A 129 -15.49 -14.37 -11.43
N GLU A 130 -14.60 -15.32 -11.14
CA GLU A 130 -14.91 -16.43 -10.24
C GLU A 130 -15.06 -16.01 -8.76
N GLN A 131 -14.34 -14.97 -8.33
CA GLN A 131 -14.41 -14.43 -6.98
C GLN A 131 -15.69 -13.61 -6.82
N ALA A 132 -15.98 -12.72 -7.78
CA ALA A 132 -17.21 -11.94 -7.83
C ALA A 132 -18.46 -12.82 -7.82
N ARG A 133 -18.48 -13.89 -8.62
CA ARG A 133 -19.59 -14.86 -8.61
C ARG A 133 -19.74 -15.59 -7.27
N ALA A 134 -18.63 -15.97 -6.62
CA ALA A 134 -18.70 -16.61 -5.30
C ALA A 134 -19.27 -15.66 -4.24
N VAL A 135 -18.88 -14.39 -4.26
CA VAL A 135 -19.45 -13.34 -3.38
C VAL A 135 -20.94 -13.18 -3.65
N GLU A 136 -21.35 -13.03 -4.91
CA GLU A 136 -22.75 -12.83 -5.28
C GLU A 136 -23.63 -14.00 -4.87
N GLN A 137 -23.19 -15.23 -5.16
CA GLN A 137 -23.94 -16.43 -4.79
C GLN A 137 -24.13 -16.56 -3.28
N THR A 138 -23.11 -16.21 -2.51
CA THR A 138 -23.17 -16.26 -1.04
C THR A 138 -24.08 -15.18 -0.49
N TYR A 139 -23.96 -13.95 -1.01
CA TYR A 139 -24.79 -12.82 -0.62
C TYR A 139 -26.27 -13.08 -0.91
N ALA A 140 -26.59 -13.55 -2.12
CA ALA A 140 -27.96 -13.91 -2.50
C ALA A 140 -28.56 -14.98 -1.59
N TYR A 141 -27.77 -16.01 -1.24
CA TYR A 141 -28.20 -17.04 -0.30
C TYR A 141 -28.44 -16.50 1.11
N TYR A 142 -27.58 -15.61 1.62
CA TYR A 142 -27.80 -14.98 2.93
C TYR A 142 -29.08 -14.13 2.93
N GLN A 143 -29.28 -13.33 1.89
CA GLN A 143 -30.48 -12.52 1.73
C GLN A 143 -31.75 -13.36 1.66
N SER A 144 -31.75 -14.49 0.94
CA SER A 144 -32.92 -15.37 0.88
C SER A 144 -33.25 -15.95 2.25
N ARG A 145 -32.24 -16.32 3.05
CA ARG A 145 -32.46 -16.82 4.42
C ARG A 145 -32.98 -15.74 5.37
N TRP A 146 -32.49 -14.51 5.25
CA TRP A 146 -32.98 -13.40 6.08
C TRP A 146 -34.36 -12.90 5.69
N GLN A 147 -34.79 -13.10 4.44
CA GLN A 147 -36.16 -12.85 4.02
C GLN A 147 -37.14 -13.86 4.64
N GLU A 148 -36.73 -15.11 4.83
CA GLU A 148 -37.52 -16.14 5.50
C GLU A 148 -37.51 -15.97 7.02
N ASP A 149 -36.34 -15.68 7.60
CA ASP A 149 -36.13 -15.46 9.04
C ASP A 149 -35.02 -14.44 9.26
N ALA A 150 -35.39 -13.23 9.69
CA ALA A 150 -34.46 -12.13 9.95
C ALA A 150 -33.43 -12.44 11.06
N THR A 151 -33.67 -13.44 11.90
CA THR A 151 -32.75 -13.87 12.97
C THR A 151 -31.90 -15.07 12.59
N ALA A 152 -32.05 -15.59 11.36
CA ALA A 152 -31.31 -16.73 10.88
C ALA A 152 -29.80 -16.46 10.89
N VAL A 153 -29.03 -17.50 11.22
CA VAL A 153 -27.56 -17.53 11.13
C VAL A 153 -27.17 -18.40 9.93
N PRO A 154 -27.23 -17.87 8.69
CA PRO A 154 -26.96 -18.66 7.50
C PRO A 154 -25.50 -19.13 7.46
N ARG A 155 -25.30 -20.34 6.92
CA ARG A 155 -23.99 -20.96 6.77
C ARG A 155 -23.73 -21.26 5.30
N PHE A 156 -22.55 -20.86 4.81
CA PHE A 156 -22.11 -21.11 3.45
C PHE A 156 -20.69 -21.69 3.44
N LEU A 157 -20.41 -22.61 2.52
CA LEU A 157 -19.11 -23.24 2.37
C LEU A 157 -18.57 -23.02 0.96
N TRP A 158 -17.40 -22.41 0.84
CA TRP A 158 -16.67 -22.32 -0.43
C TRP A 158 -15.72 -23.49 -0.62
N ASN A 159 -15.96 -24.32 -1.62
CA ASN A 159 -14.99 -25.29 -2.09
C ASN A 159 -13.96 -24.62 -3.01
N ALA A 160 -12.99 -23.93 -2.41
CA ALA A 160 -12.04 -23.08 -3.13
C ALA A 160 -10.63 -23.69 -3.23
N LYS A 161 -10.14 -23.86 -4.46
CA LYS A 161 -8.78 -24.33 -4.76
C LYS A 161 -7.69 -23.41 -4.17
N MET A 162 -6.45 -23.89 -4.16
CA MET A 162 -5.28 -23.06 -3.86
C MET A 162 -5.20 -21.88 -4.86
N ARG A 163 -4.73 -20.71 -4.39
CA ARG A 163 -4.63 -19.46 -5.18
C ARG A 163 -5.97 -18.87 -5.69
N PHE A 164 -7.10 -19.34 -5.18
CA PHE A 164 -8.39 -18.69 -5.42
C PHE A 164 -8.48 -17.26 -4.86
N GLY A 165 -7.60 -16.88 -3.93
CA GLY A 165 -7.68 -15.58 -3.24
C GLY A 165 -8.77 -15.60 -2.17
N LYS A 166 -8.80 -16.65 -1.34
CA LYS A 166 -9.83 -16.85 -0.31
C LYS A 166 -9.98 -15.65 0.62
N THR A 167 -8.86 -15.10 1.09
CA THR A 167 -8.81 -13.94 1.98
C THR A 167 -9.49 -12.72 1.35
N PHE A 168 -8.98 -12.24 0.22
CA PHE A 168 -9.59 -11.14 -0.52
C PHE A 168 -11.08 -11.36 -0.83
N THR A 169 -11.47 -12.54 -1.32
CA THR A 169 -12.89 -12.86 -1.60
C THR A 169 -13.76 -12.81 -0.33
N SER A 170 -13.23 -13.24 0.82
CA SER A 170 -13.94 -13.15 2.10
C SER A 170 -14.14 -11.71 2.56
N TYR A 171 -13.14 -10.83 2.39
CA TYR A 171 -13.31 -9.40 2.70
C TYR A 171 -14.26 -8.70 1.75
N GLN A 172 -14.26 -9.04 0.46
CA GLN A 172 -15.24 -8.53 -0.50
C GLN A 172 -16.68 -8.93 -0.12
N LEU A 173 -16.89 -10.17 0.35
CA LEU A 173 -18.18 -10.58 0.90
C LEU A 173 -18.55 -9.76 2.15
N ALA A 174 -17.62 -9.58 3.08
CA ALA A 174 -17.86 -8.78 4.29
C ALA A 174 -18.22 -7.33 3.97
N LYS A 175 -17.52 -6.72 3.00
CA LYS A 175 -17.82 -5.38 2.48
C LYS A 175 -19.22 -5.32 1.85
N LYS A 176 -19.57 -6.30 1.02
CA LYS A 176 -20.91 -6.37 0.38
C LYS A 176 -22.04 -6.53 1.41
N LEU A 177 -21.76 -7.21 2.53
CA LEU A 177 -22.70 -7.36 3.65
C LEU A 177 -22.75 -6.14 4.59
N ASP A 178 -21.95 -5.10 4.35
CA ASP A 178 -21.68 -4.00 5.29
C ASP A 178 -21.37 -4.49 6.72
N ALA A 179 -20.60 -5.58 6.81
CA ALA A 179 -20.27 -6.19 8.08
C ALA A 179 -19.35 -5.29 8.92
N LYS A 180 -19.83 -4.85 10.08
CA LYS A 180 -19.01 -4.03 11.01
C LYS A 180 -18.06 -4.84 11.88
N ARG A 181 -18.36 -6.12 12.10
CA ARG A 181 -17.57 -7.02 12.96
C ARG A 181 -17.36 -8.35 12.24
N VAL A 182 -16.10 -8.67 11.95
CA VAL A 182 -15.69 -9.88 11.25
C VAL A 182 -14.72 -10.64 12.14
N LEU A 183 -15.03 -11.91 12.41
CA LEU A 183 -14.16 -12.82 13.15
C LEU A 183 -13.59 -13.87 12.17
N VAL A 184 -12.27 -13.89 12.04
CA VAL A 184 -11.55 -14.89 11.24
C VAL A 184 -10.96 -15.92 12.19
N LEU A 185 -11.34 -17.19 12.02
CA LEU A 185 -10.85 -18.30 12.84
C LEU A 185 -10.06 -19.29 11.97
N THR A 186 -8.87 -19.67 12.42
CA THR A 186 -8.01 -20.63 11.72
C THR A 186 -7.10 -21.42 12.65
N PHE A 187 -6.83 -22.68 12.32
CA PHE A 187 -5.84 -23.50 13.03
C PHE A 187 -4.39 -23.24 12.55
N LYS A 188 -4.21 -22.41 11.52
CA LYS A 188 -2.89 -22.15 10.91
C LYS A 188 -2.43 -20.74 11.25
N PRO A 189 -1.67 -20.52 12.33
CA PRO A 189 -1.27 -19.17 12.77
C PRO A 189 -0.40 -18.44 11.74
N ALA A 190 0.34 -19.16 10.90
CA ALA A 190 1.23 -18.59 9.89
C ALA A 190 0.51 -17.85 8.74
N VAL A 191 -0.82 -17.87 8.69
CA VAL A 191 -1.57 -17.09 7.67
C VAL A 191 -1.98 -15.70 8.16
N GLU A 192 -1.76 -15.39 9.44
CA GLU A 192 -2.15 -14.11 10.06
C GLU A 192 -1.63 -12.91 9.26
N ASP A 193 -0.33 -12.88 8.97
CA ASP A 193 0.32 -11.78 8.24
C ASP A 193 -0.30 -11.58 6.85
N ALA A 194 -0.67 -12.66 6.16
CA ALA A 194 -1.33 -12.57 4.86
C ALA A 194 -2.75 -12.01 4.97
N TRP A 195 -3.49 -12.33 6.04
CA TRP A 195 -4.82 -11.75 6.27
C TRP A 195 -4.74 -10.28 6.65
N GLN A 196 -3.75 -9.90 7.45
CA GLN A 196 -3.48 -8.50 7.77
C GLN A 196 -3.09 -7.73 6.52
N THR A 197 -2.13 -8.25 5.75
CA THR A 197 -1.64 -7.61 4.53
C THR A 197 -2.76 -7.38 3.52
N ASP A 198 -3.54 -8.40 3.17
CA ASP A 198 -4.65 -8.26 2.21
C ASP A 198 -5.71 -7.22 2.66
N LEU A 199 -5.87 -7.00 3.98
CA LEU A 199 -6.77 -5.97 4.51
C LEU A 199 -6.12 -4.59 4.40
N GLU A 200 -4.86 -4.50 4.82
CA GLU A 200 -4.07 -3.25 4.92
C GLU A 200 -3.47 -2.80 3.57
N SER A 201 -3.53 -3.61 2.52
CA SER A 201 -2.95 -3.31 1.20
C SER A 201 -3.96 -2.84 0.18
N HIS A 202 -5.25 -3.12 0.36
CA HIS A 202 -6.25 -2.89 -0.68
C HIS A 202 -7.13 -1.66 -0.38
N VAL A 203 -7.35 -0.81 -1.38
CA VAL A 203 -8.13 0.44 -1.25
C VAL A 203 -9.59 0.20 -0.86
N ASP A 204 -10.16 -0.94 -1.25
CA ASP A 204 -11.54 -1.30 -0.91
C ASP A 204 -11.82 -1.40 0.59
N PHE A 205 -10.78 -1.65 1.38
CA PHE A 205 -10.85 -1.84 2.83
C PHE A 205 -10.22 -0.66 3.58
N ASP A 206 -10.09 0.49 2.93
CA ASP A 206 -9.64 1.70 3.60
C ASP A 206 -10.53 2.03 4.80
N GLY A 207 -9.90 2.41 5.90
CA GLY A 207 -10.55 2.65 7.19
C GLY A 207 -10.98 1.40 7.96
N TRP A 208 -10.77 0.18 7.45
CA TRP A 208 -11.00 -1.04 8.22
C TRP A 208 -9.89 -1.22 9.26
N GLN A 209 -10.23 -1.80 10.42
CA GLN A 209 -9.27 -2.06 11.49
C GLN A 209 -8.94 -3.55 11.57
N TYR A 210 -7.65 -3.86 11.69
CA TYR A 210 -7.16 -5.20 11.99
C TYR A 210 -6.81 -5.36 13.48
N LEU A 211 -7.19 -6.49 14.04
CA LEU A 211 -6.83 -6.91 15.40
C LEU A 211 -6.50 -8.40 15.43
N SER A 212 -5.54 -8.75 16.28
CA SER A 212 -5.25 -10.13 16.62
C SER A 212 -4.72 -10.22 18.05
N ARG A 213 -4.63 -11.44 18.59
CA ARG A 213 -4.01 -11.65 19.92
C ARG A 213 -2.55 -11.17 19.97
N LYS A 214 -1.83 -11.20 18.84
CA LYS A 214 -0.44 -10.73 18.74
C LYS A 214 -0.33 -9.21 18.62
N SER A 215 -1.33 -8.55 18.03
CA SER A 215 -1.32 -7.11 17.80
C SER A 215 -1.28 -6.27 19.10
N GLY A 216 -1.57 -6.88 20.26
CA GLY A 216 -1.48 -6.23 21.58
C GLY A 216 -2.46 -5.08 21.80
N ARG A 217 -3.33 -4.78 20.81
CA ARG A 217 -4.35 -3.74 20.90
C ARG A 217 -5.52 -4.23 21.74
N ASP A 218 -5.92 -3.40 22.70
CA ASP A 218 -7.10 -3.66 23.51
C ASP A 218 -8.36 -3.60 22.61
N PRO A 219 -9.15 -4.68 22.47
CA PRO A 219 -10.40 -4.68 21.71
C PRO A 219 -11.41 -3.62 22.18
N SER A 220 -11.24 -3.07 23.39
CA SER A 220 -12.07 -1.97 23.91
C SER A 220 -11.77 -0.61 23.26
N GLN A 221 -10.59 -0.44 22.65
CA GLN A 221 -10.12 0.82 22.06
C GLN A 221 -10.40 0.96 20.56
N ILE A 222 -11.23 0.08 19.99
CA ILE A 222 -11.59 0.13 18.58
C ILE A 222 -12.55 1.29 18.30
N ASP A 223 -12.45 1.88 17.12
CA ASP A 223 -13.47 2.81 16.65
C ASP A 223 -14.71 2.00 16.31
N ARG A 224 -15.79 2.24 17.04
CA ARG A 224 -17.00 1.41 16.93
C ARG A 224 -17.71 1.62 15.60
N ASP A 225 -17.49 2.76 14.97
CA ASP A 225 -18.16 3.15 13.73
C ASP A 225 -17.44 2.60 12.49
N LYS A 226 -16.20 2.11 12.66
CA LYS A 226 -15.40 1.49 11.60
C LYS A 226 -15.56 -0.04 11.58
N PRO A 227 -15.50 -0.67 10.40
CA PRO A 227 -15.43 -2.13 10.31
C PRO A 227 -14.15 -2.66 10.96
N VAL A 228 -14.29 -3.78 11.68
CA VAL A 228 -13.17 -4.41 12.39
C VAL A 228 -13.09 -5.89 12.05
N VAL A 229 -11.89 -6.34 11.71
CA VAL A 229 -11.51 -7.74 11.53
C VAL A 229 -10.70 -8.18 12.74
N PHE A 230 -11.20 -9.19 13.45
CA PHE A 230 -10.46 -9.86 14.51
C PHE A 230 -9.97 -11.22 14.01
N PHE A 231 -8.66 -11.46 14.08
CA PHE A 231 -8.03 -12.71 13.71
C PHE A 231 -7.72 -13.55 14.95
N GLY A 232 -8.35 -14.72 15.02
CA GLY A 232 -8.12 -15.73 16.04
C GLY A 232 -7.48 -16.98 15.45
N SER A 233 -6.37 -17.42 16.04
CA SER A 233 -5.83 -18.76 15.80
C SER A 233 -5.72 -19.57 17.09
N PHE A 234 -5.90 -20.88 16.98
CA PHE A 234 -5.88 -21.83 18.09
C PHE A 234 -5.29 -23.18 17.67
#